data_AF-A0A8D1YIC6-F1
#
_entry.id   AF-A0A8D1YIC6-F1
#
_cell.length_a   1.000
_cell.length_b   1.000
_cell.length_c   1.000
_cell.angle_alpha   90.00
_cell.angle_beta   90.00
_cell.angle_gamma   90.00
#
_symmetry.space_group_name_H-M   'P 1'
#
loop_
_entity.id
_entity.type
_entity.pdbx_description
1 polymer ?
#
loop_
_entity_poly.entity_id
_entity_poly.type
_entity_poly.pdbx_seq_one_letter_code
_entity_poly.pdbx_strand_id
1 'polypeptide(L)'
;MVPVDSSWRTGLPLLLLLAVAVRGSWQAEEKTCDLVGEKGKESEKELALLKRLKPLFNKSFESTVGQGSDTYMYMFRVCREAGNHSSGAGLVQINKSNGKETVVGRLNETHVFNGRQFQPCV
;
A
#
# COMPACT_ATOMS: atom_id res chain seq x y z
N MET A 1 -50.73 44.81 23.91
CA MET A 1 -49.49 44.54 23.13
C MET A 1 -48.73 43.44 23.83
N VAL A 2 -48.73 42.24 23.24
CA VAL A 2 -47.88 41.12 23.66
C VAL A 2 -47.04 40.81 22.42
N PRO A 3 -45.71 40.89 22.47
CA PRO A 3 -44.89 40.72 21.27
C PRO A 3 -44.88 39.23 20.88
N VAL A 4 -45.25 38.97 19.63
CA VAL A 4 -44.94 37.71 18.95
C VAL A 4 -43.44 37.74 18.66
N ASP A 5 -42.66 37.12 19.53
CA ASP A 5 -41.23 36.96 19.33
C ASP A 5 -40.96 35.87 18.30
N SER A 6 -40.19 36.28 17.30
CA SER A 6 -39.75 35.53 16.14
C SER A 6 -38.81 34.39 16.55
N SER A 7 -39.33 33.18 16.71
CA SER A 7 -38.50 31.98 16.94
C SER A 7 -38.94 30.84 16.03
N TRP A 8 -38.82 31.03 14.72
CA TRP A 8 -39.08 29.99 13.72
C TRP A 8 -38.28 30.17 12.44
N ARG A 9 -37.01 30.63 12.48
CA ARG A 9 -36.20 30.70 11.24
C ARG A 9 -34.73 30.32 11.38
N THR A 10 -34.22 30.06 12.59
CA THR A 10 -32.80 29.78 12.83
C THR A 10 -32.47 28.31 13.11
N GLY A 11 -33.47 27.43 13.30
CA GLY A 11 -33.23 26.00 13.57
C GLY A 11 -32.89 25.16 12.33
N LEU A 12 -33.47 25.48 11.17
CA LEU A 12 -33.29 24.71 9.93
C LEU A 12 -31.86 24.74 9.34
N PRO A 13 -31.15 25.89 9.30
CA PRO A 13 -29.80 25.92 8.74
C PRO A 13 -28.77 25.22 9.63
N LEU A 14 -29.00 25.15 10.95
CA LEU A 14 -28.09 24.48 11.87
C LEU A 14 -28.14 22.94 11.74
N LEU A 15 -29.31 22.38 11.44
CA LEU A 15 -29.47 20.95 11.16
C LEU A 15 -28.86 20.52 9.81
N LEU A 16 -28.85 21.41 8.82
CA LEU A 16 -28.20 21.15 7.52
C LEU A 16 -26.66 21.12 7.60
N LEU A 17 -26.06 21.90 8.51
CA LEU A 17 -24.60 21.93 8.71
C LEU A 17 -24.06 20.66 9.39
N LEU A 18 -24.88 19.97 10.19
CA LEU A 18 -24.49 18.72 10.87
C LEU A 18 -24.50 17.49 9.94
N ALA A 19 -25.21 17.55 8.80
CA ALA A 19 -25.27 16.44 7.84
C ALA A 19 -24.02 16.29 6.95
N VAL A 20 -23.09 17.25 6.98
CA VAL A 20 -21.94 17.30 6.05
C VAL A 20 -20.65 16.72 6.64
N ALA A 21 -20.69 16.10 7.83
CA ALA A 21 -19.49 15.73 8.57
C ALA A 21 -19.30 14.22 8.76
N VAL A 22 -19.61 13.36 7.78
CA VAL A 22 -19.03 12.01 7.72
C VAL A 22 -18.81 11.60 6.27
N ARG A 23 -17.79 12.17 5.63
CA ARG A 23 -17.10 11.43 4.55
C ARG A 23 -16.10 10.51 5.23
N GLY A 24 -16.61 9.39 5.74
CA GLY A 24 -15.73 8.28 6.11
C GLY A 24 -14.89 7.96 4.88
N SER A 25 -13.58 8.15 5.00
CA SER A 25 -12.66 7.79 3.93
C SER A 25 -12.73 6.28 3.78
N TRP A 26 -13.55 5.79 2.85
CA TRP A 26 -13.51 4.41 2.40
C TRP A 26 -12.26 4.24 1.53
N GLN A 27 -11.08 4.37 2.16
CA GLN A 27 -9.85 3.90 1.56
C GLN A 27 -9.97 2.39 1.61
N ALA A 28 -10.16 1.76 0.44
CA ALA A 28 -10.00 0.32 0.33
C ALA A 28 -8.66 -0.04 0.99
N GLU A 29 -8.69 -0.94 1.96
CA GLU A 29 -7.48 -1.36 2.68
C GLU A 29 -6.49 -1.91 1.65
N GLU A 30 -5.38 -1.19 1.42
CA GLU A 30 -4.34 -1.66 0.50
C GLU A 30 -3.78 -2.99 1.03
N LYS A 31 -3.72 -3.99 0.15
CA LYS A 31 -3.13 -5.31 0.48
C LYS A 31 -1.71 -5.12 1.03
N THR A 32 -1.47 -5.70 2.20
CA THR A 32 -0.16 -5.67 2.90
C THR A 32 0.52 -7.04 2.84
N CYS A 33 1.79 -7.11 3.23
CA CYS A 33 2.50 -8.39 3.37
C CYS A 33 1.76 -9.32 4.33
N ASP A 34 1.68 -10.60 3.94
CA ASP A 34 1.36 -11.71 4.83
C ASP A 34 2.67 -12.48 5.09
N LEU A 35 3.02 -12.65 6.36
CA LEU A 35 4.21 -13.41 6.73
C LEU A 35 3.90 -14.90 6.58
N VAL A 36 4.89 -15.66 6.13
CA VAL A 36 4.71 -17.10 5.98
C VAL A 36 4.50 -17.76 7.35
N GLY A 37 3.32 -18.35 7.54
CA GLY A 37 2.91 -18.99 8.79
C GLY A 37 1.40 -18.98 8.95
N GLU A 38 0.88 -19.67 9.96
CA GLU A 38 -0.53 -19.55 10.32
C GLU A 38 -0.76 -18.18 10.98
N LYS A 39 -1.78 -17.44 10.53
CA LYS A 39 -2.08 -16.09 11.03
C LYS A 39 -2.18 -16.10 12.56
N GLY A 40 -1.39 -15.25 13.23
CA GLY A 40 -1.31 -15.20 14.70
C GLY A 40 -0.28 -16.16 15.32
N LYS A 41 0.39 -17.00 14.53
CA LYS A 41 1.59 -17.78 14.91
C LYS A 41 2.83 -17.35 14.12
N GLU A 42 2.78 -16.15 13.54
CA GLU A 42 3.87 -15.57 12.77
C GLU A 42 5.08 -15.26 13.68
N SER A 43 6.28 -15.28 13.09
CA SER A 43 7.51 -14.98 13.82
C SER A 43 7.52 -13.54 14.33
N GLU A 44 7.59 -13.35 15.65
CA GLU A 44 7.66 -12.01 16.27
C GLU A 44 8.82 -11.17 15.73
N LYS A 45 9.94 -11.82 15.38
CA LYS A 45 11.12 -11.16 14.81
C LYS A 45 10.83 -10.59 13.42
N GLU A 46 10.15 -11.37 12.57
CA GLU A 46 9.76 -10.91 11.23
C GLU A 46 8.73 -9.80 11.32
N LEU A 47 7.76 -9.90 12.25
CA LEU A 47 6.77 -8.86 12.50
C LEU A 47 7.42 -7.54 12.95
N ALA A 48 8.43 -7.60 13.81
CA ALA A 48 9.20 -6.42 14.23
C ALA A 48 9.94 -5.77 13.05
N LEU A 49 10.47 -6.57 12.12
CA LEU A 49 11.10 -6.06 10.91
C LEU A 49 10.09 -5.43 9.96
N LEU A 50 8.91 -6.02 9.77
CA LEU A 50 7.84 -5.39 8.99
C LEU A 50 7.41 -4.04 9.58
N LYS A 51 7.31 -3.94 10.91
CA LYS A 51 7.04 -2.66 11.59
C LYS A 51 8.13 -1.63 11.31
N ARG A 52 9.40 -2.05 11.29
CA ARG A 52 10.54 -1.19 10.95
C ARG A 52 10.52 -0.72 9.50
N LEU A 53 10.03 -1.55 8.58
CA LEU A 53 9.94 -1.25 7.14
C LEU A 53 8.74 -0.38 6.75
N LYS A 54 7.77 -0.13 7.66
CA LYS A 54 6.59 0.72 7.41
C LYS A 54 6.88 2.05 6.68
N PRO A 55 7.96 2.80 6.99
CA PRO A 55 8.26 4.05 6.29
C PRO A 55 8.52 3.90 4.78
N LEU A 56 8.77 2.68 4.30
CA LEU A 56 9.01 2.36 2.89
C LEU A 56 7.75 1.94 2.13
N PHE A 57 6.62 1.71 2.80
CA PHE A 57 5.41 1.16 2.15
C PHE A 57 4.87 2.10 1.05
N ASN A 58 5.00 3.41 1.25
CA ASN A 58 4.56 4.42 0.29
C ASN A 58 5.64 4.78 -0.75
N LYS A 59 6.73 4.01 -0.84
CA LYS A 59 7.79 4.20 -1.82
C LYS A 59 7.70 3.15 -2.93
N SER A 60 8.11 3.55 -4.13
CA SER A 60 8.33 2.67 -5.27
C SER A 60 9.81 2.67 -5.61
N PHE A 61 10.37 1.50 -5.89
CA PHE A 61 11.75 1.33 -6.32
C PHE A 61 11.75 0.72 -7.72
N GLU A 62 12.45 1.38 -8.63
CA GLU A 62 12.48 0.97 -10.03
C GLU A 62 13.91 0.79 -10.50
N SER A 63 14.14 -0.22 -11.35
CA SER A 63 15.43 -0.44 -12.00
C SER A 63 15.21 -0.95 -13.41
N THR A 64 15.91 -0.36 -14.37
CA THR A 64 15.86 -0.81 -15.77
C THR A 64 17.19 -1.41 -16.15
N VAL A 65 17.15 -2.61 -16.74
CA VAL A 65 18.34 -3.38 -17.15
C VAL A 65 18.11 -4.00 -18.52
N GLY A 66 19.20 -4.30 -19.23
CA GLY A 66 19.18 -4.88 -20.57
C GLY A 66 19.39 -3.85 -21.68
N GLN A 67 19.25 -4.31 -22.92
CA GLN A 67 19.49 -3.50 -24.12
C GLN A 67 18.53 -3.92 -25.25
N GLY A 68 18.05 -2.96 -26.03
CA GLY A 68 17.19 -3.22 -27.19
C GLY A 68 15.82 -3.81 -26.79
N SER A 69 15.38 -4.85 -27.49
CA SER A 69 14.11 -5.56 -27.23
C SER A 69 14.08 -6.30 -25.90
N ASP A 70 15.25 -6.63 -25.35
CA ASP A 70 15.41 -7.33 -24.07
C ASP A 70 15.68 -6.35 -22.92
N THR A 71 15.04 -5.19 -22.98
CA THR A 71 15.07 -4.21 -21.90
C THR A 71 13.91 -4.48 -20.95
N TYR A 72 14.22 -4.68 -19.67
CA TYR A 72 13.25 -4.96 -18.62
C TYR A 72 13.32 -3.90 -17.53
N MET A 73 12.14 -3.49 -17.06
CA MET A 73 11.99 -2.62 -15.91
C MET A 73 11.41 -3.42 -14.76
N TYR A 74 12.11 -3.41 -13.63
CA TYR A 74 11.64 -4.01 -12.39
C TYR A 74 11.03 -2.92 -11.52
N MET A 75 9.87 -3.20 -10.95
CA MET A 75 9.22 -2.32 -9.98
C MET A 75 8.93 -3.09 -8.71
N PHE A 76 9.47 -2.59 -7.60
CA PHE A 76 9.38 -3.16 -6.27
C PHE A 76 8.70 -2.21 -5.31
N ARG A 77 7.76 -2.74 -4.51
CA ARG A 77 7.16 -2.02 -3.39
C ARG A 77 7.16 -2.90 -2.15
N VAL A 78 7.45 -2.31 -1.00
CA VAL A 78 7.49 -3.02 0.28
C VAL A 78 6.07 -3.13 0.83
N CYS A 79 5.55 -4.35 0.98
CA CYS A 79 4.22 -4.62 1.54
C CYS A 79 3.09 -3.82 0.90
N ARG A 80 3.23 -3.56 -0.39
CA ARG A 80 2.23 -2.89 -1.23
C ARG A 80 2.29 -3.45 -2.63
N GLU A 81 1.16 -3.37 -3.30
CA GLU A 81 0.99 -3.89 -4.63
C GLU A 81 1.85 -3.10 -5.63
N ALA A 82 2.71 -3.82 -6.34
CA ALA A 82 3.46 -3.34 -7.48
C ALA A 82 2.76 -3.82 -8.76
N GLY A 83 2.81 -2.98 -9.79
CA GLY A 83 2.21 -3.26 -11.10
C GLY A 83 0.84 -2.62 -11.25
N ASN A 84 0.28 -2.75 -12.45
CA ASN A 84 -1.04 -2.21 -12.75
C ASN A 84 -2.16 -3.24 -12.55
N HIS A 85 -1.80 -4.52 -12.42
CA HIS A 85 -2.74 -5.60 -12.28
C HIS A 85 -2.83 -6.02 -10.80
N SER A 86 -4.04 -5.93 -10.23
CA SER A 86 -4.31 -6.21 -8.81
C SER A 86 -4.16 -7.70 -8.42
N SER A 87 -2.94 -8.22 -8.52
CA SER A 87 -2.56 -9.62 -8.36
C SER A 87 -1.92 -9.94 -6.99
N GLY A 88 -1.69 -8.94 -6.14
CA GLY A 88 -0.92 -9.08 -4.90
C GLY A 88 0.59 -9.18 -5.14
N ALA A 89 1.09 -8.70 -6.28
CA ALA A 89 2.51 -8.68 -6.59
C ALA A 89 3.23 -7.63 -5.74
N GLY A 90 4.36 -8.00 -5.13
CA GLY A 90 5.28 -7.05 -4.48
C GLY A 90 6.45 -6.64 -5.38
N LEU A 91 6.74 -7.48 -6.37
CA LEU A 91 7.78 -7.26 -7.38
C LEU A 91 7.27 -7.73 -8.74
N VAL A 92 7.35 -6.85 -9.73
CA VAL A 92 7.01 -7.16 -11.12
C VAL A 92 8.20 -6.86 -12.03
N GLN A 93 8.28 -7.61 -13.12
CA GLN A 93 9.17 -7.37 -14.25
C GLN A 93 8.31 -6.98 -15.45
N ILE A 94 8.64 -5.86 -16.08
CA ILE A 94 7.91 -5.33 -17.22
C ILE A 94 8.87 -5.31 -18.42
N ASN A 95 8.52 -6.06 -19.46
CA ASN A 95 9.26 -5.98 -20.72
C ASN A 95 8.93 -4.64 -21.39
N LYS A 96 9.93 -3.80 -21.62
CA LYS A 96 9.73 -2.44 -22.16
C LYS A 96 9.37 -2.42 -23.64
N SER A 97 9.64 -3.50 -24.38
CA SER A 97 9.32 -3.60 -25.81
C SER A 97 7.82 -3.83 -26.06
N ASN A 98 7.14 -4.59 -25.21
CA ASN A 98 5.73 -4.98 -25.40
C ASN A 98 4.82 -4.66 -24.21
N GLY A 99 5.37 -4.10 -23.12
CA GLY A 99 4.62 -3.76 -21.90
C GLY A 99 4.15 -4.97 -21.08
N LYS A 100 4.56 -6.20 -21.43
CA LYS A 100 4.14 -7.40 -20.73
C LYS A 100 4.69 -7.40 -19.31
N GLU A 101 3.79 -7.36 -18.34
CA GLU A 101 4.08 -7.49 -16.91
C GLU A 101 4.14 -8.97 -16.53
N THR A 102 5.17 -9.35 -15.78
CA THR A 102 5.35 -10.69 -15.20
C THR A 102 5.58 -10.53 -13.70
N VAL A 103 4.81 -11.26 -12.90
CA VAL A 103 4.96 -11.26 -11.44
C VAL A 103 6.21 -12.05 -11.06
N VAL A 104 7.13 -11.41 -10.34
CA VAL A 104 8.36 -12.05 -9.85
C VAL A 104 8.18 -12.53 -8.41
N GLY A 105 7.45 -11.77 -7.59
CA GLY A 105 7.18 -12.13 -6.20
C GLY A 105 5.87 -11.53 -5.69
N ARG A 106 5.16 -12.28 -4.85
CA ARG A 106 3.89 -11.86 -4.23
C ARG A 106 4.06 -11.52 -2.76
N LEU A 107 3.16 -10.69 -2.25
CA LEU A 107 3.17 -10.20 -0.87
C LEU A 107 2.63 -11.23 0.14
N ASN A 108 1.86 -12.23 -0.32
CA ASN A 108 1.24 -13.24 0.53
C ASN A 108 2.21 -14.35 0.98
N GLU A 109 3.43 -14.35 0.47
CA GLU A 109 4.48 -15.33 0.79
C GLU A 109 5.77 -14.58 1.18
N THR A 110 5.66 -13.67 2.16
CA THR A 110 6.78 -12.82 2.55
C THR A 110 7.64 -13.47 3.64
N HIS A 111 8.95 -13.53 3.38
CA HIS A 111 9.98 -13.83 4.39
C HIS A 111 10.88 -12.61 4.59
N VAL A 112 11.22 -12.29 5.84
CA VAL A 112 12.07 -11.13 6.13
C VAL A 112 13.00 -11.41 7.30
N PHE A 113 14.29 -11.28 7.06
CA PHE A 113 15.30 -11.39 8.11
C PHE A 113 16.23 -10.18 8.05
N ASN A 114 16.85 -9.87 9.18
CA ASN A 114 17.78 -8.76 9.23
C ASN A 114 19.12 -9.20 8.63
N GLY A 115 19.50 -8.62 7.49
CA GLY A 115 20.82 -8.83 6.91
C GLY A 115 21.91 -8.19 7.76
N ARG A 116 23.05 -8.86 7.89
CA ARG A 116 24.30 -8.18 8.29
C ARG A 116 24.88 -7.49 7.05
N GLN A 117 25.77 -6.52 7.27
CA GLN A 117 26.42 -5.78 6.19
C GLN A 117 26.98 -6.74 5.13
N PHE A 118 26.69 -6.46 3.85
CA PHE A 118 27.13 -7.27 2.72
C PHE A 118 28.66 -7.44 2.76
N GLN A 119 29.11 -8.66 3.01
CA GLN A 119 30.47 -9.06 2.70
C GLN A 119 30.40 -9.59 1.25
N PRO A 120 31.03 -8.93 0.26
CA PRO A 120 31.03 -9.45 -1.10
C PRO A 120 31.63 -10.85 -1.07
N CYS A 121 30.97 -11.81 -1.73
CA CYS A 121 31.57 -13.09 -2.04
C CYS A 121 32.70 -12.80 -3.04
N VAL A 122 33.94 -12.78 -2.55
CA VAL A 122 35.17 -12.68 -3.36
C VAL A 122 35.68 -14.09 -3.61
#